data_AF-A0A0Q9RHH0-F1
#
_entry.id   AF-A0A0Q9RHH0-F1
#
_cell.length_a   1.000
_cell.length_b   1.000
_cell.length_c   1.000
_cell.angle_alpha   90.00
_cell.angle_beta   90.00
_cell.angle_gamma   90.00
#
_symmetry.space_group_name_H-M   'P 1'
#
loop_
_entity.id
_entity.type
_entity.pdbx_description
1 polymer ?
#
loop_
_entity_poly.entity_id
_entity_poly.type
_entity_poly.pdbx_seq_one_letter_code
_entity_poly.pdbx_strand_id
1 'polypeptide(L)'
;MKPKLVPLRIPSRWMISLNNFHEISTDEFTDDTYENVLELDEDILQIVSQDHKRIVDLGWYPSLNPNGQYKVKLVELVDEERQPEKWDSPLFTFSSRSVSVIKDKID
;
A
#
# COMPACT_ATOMS: atom_id res chain seq x y z
N MET A 1 -6.08 -20.66 0.63
CA MET A 1 -6.88 -20.02 -0.44
C MET A 1 -6.52 -18.56 -0.39
N LYS A 2 -6.21 -17.87 -1.50
CA LYS A 2 -5.87 -16.45 -1.42
C LYS A 2 -7.09 -15.62 -1.00
N PRO A 3 -6.96 -14.65 -0.07
CA PRO A 3 -8.07 -13.77 0.31
C PRO A 3 -8.58 -12.94 -0.88
N LYS A 4 -9.74 -12.29 -0.69
CA LYS A 4 -10.30 -11.40 -1.72
C LYS A 4 -9.54 -10.07 -1.76
N LEU A 5 -9.41 -9.48 -2.94
CA LEU A 5 -8.86 -8.13 -3.08
C LEU A 5 -9.86 -7.08 -2.59
N VAL A 6 -9.34 -6.00 -2.01
CA VAL A 6 -10.13 -4.83 -1.65
C VAL A 6 -10.61 -4.12 -2.92
N PRO A 7 -11.91 -3.84 -3.06
CA PRO A 7 -12.43 -3.10 -4.21
C PRO A 7 -12.03 -1.62 -4.12
N LEU A 8 -11.26 -1.12 -5.09
CA LEU A 8 -10.83 0.28 -5.17
C LEU A 8 -11.47 1.00 -6.35
N ARG A 9 -11.80 2.29 -6.16
CA ARG A 9 -12.29 3.17 -7.23
C ARG A 9 -11.14 3.92 -7.86
N ILE A 10 -10.55 3.34 -8.90
CA ILE A 10 -9.42 3.97 -9.59
C ILE A 10 -9.92 4.98 -10.65
N PRO A 11 -9.57 6.27 -10.54
CA PRO A 11 -9.95 7.27 -11.55
C PRO A 11 -9.30 6.98 -12.90
N SER A 12 -9.86 7.57 -13.97
CA SER A 12 -9.21 7.50 -15.29
C SER A 12 -7.80 8.10 -15.22
N ARG A 13 -6.90 7.60 -16.09
CA ARG A 13 -5.47 8.03 -16.15
C ARG A 13 -4.62 7.63 -14.93
N TRP A 14 -5.15 6.76 -14.08
CA TRP A 14 -4.39 5.98 -13.11
C TRP A 14 -4.33 4.53 -13.54
N MET A 15 -3.19 3.88 -13.29
CA MET A 15 -2.95 2.48 -13.63
C MET A 15 -2.43 1.74 -12.40
N ILE A 16 -2.99 0.58 -12.12
CA ILE A 16 -2.49 -0.33 -11.10
C ILE A 16 -1.27 -1.05 -11.67
N SER A 17 -0.09 -0.87 -11.09
CA SER A 17 1.14 -1.60 -11.45
C SER A 17 1.40 -2.80 -10.55
N LEU A 18 0.89 -2.79 -9.31
CA LEU A 18 0.93 -3.89 -8.35
C LEU A 18 -0.34 -3.89 -7.51
N ASN A 19 -0.92 -5.06 -7.22
CA ASN A 19 -2.05 -5.17 -6.29
C ASN A 19 -2.11 -6.53 -5.58
N ASN A 20 -1.76 -6.51 -4.30
CA ASN A 20 -1.93 -7.55 -3.30
C ASN A 20 -2.73 -7.00 -2.08
N PHE A 21 -3.53 -5.93 -2.26
CA PHE A 21 -4.30 -5.36 -1.17
C PHE A 21 -5.56 -6.18 -0.93
N HIS A 22 -5.57 -6.96 0.15
CA HIS A 22 -6.61 -7.94 0.44
C HIS A 22 -7.53 -7.55 1.61
N GLU A 23 -8.77 -8.04 1.57
CA GLU A 23 -9.77 -7.93 2.63
C GLU A 23 -9.41 -8.88 3.79
N ILE A 24 -8.47 -8.49 4.64
CA ILE A 24 -8.00 -9.27 5.80
C ILE A 24 -8.16 -8.50 7.11
N SER A 25 -8.40 -9.21 8.21
CA SER A 25 -8.45 -8.62 9.55
C SER A 25 -7.04 -8.53 10.13
N THR A 26 -6.54 -7.33 10.40
CA THR A 26 -5.20 -7.13 10.98
C THR A 26 -5.20 -7.14 12.51
N ASP A 27 -6.38 -7.20 13.14
CA ASP A 27 -6.53 -7.28 14.59
C ASP A 27 -6.12 -8.67 15.14
N GLU A 28 -6.21 -9.70 14.30
CA GLU A 28 -5.82 -11.08 14.63
C GLU A 28 -4.31 -11.32 14.47
N PHE A 29 -3.61 -10.41 13.78
CA PHE A 29 -2.18 -10.52 13.56
C PHE A 29 -1.40 -10.11 14.82
N THR A 30 -1.19 -11.10 15.70
CA THR A 30 -0.51 -10.94 16.99
C THR A 30 0.83 -11.67 17.05
N ASP A 31 1.05 -12.67 16.18
CA ASP A 31 2.29 -13.41 16.02
C ASP A 31 2.41 -14.00 14.59
N ASP A 32 3.54 -14.66 14.32
CA ASP A 32 3.91 -15.20 13.00
C ASP A 32 3.09 -16.43 12.59
N THR A 33 2.18 -16.93 13.44
CA THR A 33 1.26 -18.03 13.10
C THR A 33 0.01 -17.55 12.35
N TYR A 34 -0.15 -16.22 12.21
CA TYR A 34 -1.25 -15.61 11.49
C TYR A 34 -1.30 -16.05 10.02
N GLU A 35 -2.46 -16.55 9.59
CA GLU A 35 -2.62 -17.22 8.28
C GLU A 35 -2.30 -16.32 7.06
N ASN A 36 -2.50 -15.00 7.19
CA ASN A 36 -2.29 -14.04 6.11
C ASN A 36 -1.02 -13.20 6.31
N VAL A 37 -0.06 -13.67 7.12
CA VAL A 37 1.19 -12.93 7.38
C VAL A 37 1.90 -12.50 6.10
N LEU A 38 1.93 -13.36 5.08
CA LEU A 38 2.58 -13.10 3.79
C LEU A 38 1.90 -12.03 2.94
N GLU A 39 0.68 -11.63 3.28
CA GLU A 39 -0.04 -10.54 2.59
C GLU A 39 0.28 -9.16 3.20
N LEU A 40 1.08 -9.11 4.27
CA LEU A 40 1.45 -7.92 5.04
C LEU A 40 2.95 -7.58 4.86
N ASP A 41 3.36 -7.38 3.62
CA ASP A 41 4.75 -7.03 3.22
C ASP A 41 4.91 -5.52 2.87
N GLU A 42 6.11 -5.08 2.52
CA GLU A 42 6.39 -3.69 2.13
C GLU A 42 5.74 -3.30 0.79
N ASP A 43 5.52 -4.25 -0.11
CA ASP A 43 5.00 -4.02 -1.46
C ASP A 43 3.58 -4.60 -1.63
N ILE A 44 2.55 -3.84 -1.23
CA ILE A 44 1.15 -4.31 -1.25
C ILE A 44 0.38 -3.76 -2.45
N LEU A 45 0.45 -2.47 -2.73
CA LEU A 45 -0.30 -1.86 -3.84
C LEU A 45 0.48 -0.67 -4.40
N GLN A 46 0.55 -0.59 -5.72
CA GLN A 46 1.13 0.54 -6.42
C GLN A 46 0.19 1.00 -7.53
N ILE A 47 -0.12 2.29 -7.51
CA ILE A 47 -0.96 2.95 -8.51
C ILE A 47 -0.19 4.14 -9.06
N VAL A 48 -0.06 4.21 -10.39
CA VAL A 48 0.76 5.19 -11.09
C VAL A 48 -0.11 6.06 -11.97
N SER A 49 0.15 7.37 -11.96
CA SER A 49 -0.37 8.29 -12.97
C SER A 49 0.78 9.06 -13.62
N GLN A 50 0.98 8.81 -14.91
CA GLN A 50 1.92 9.56 -15.74
C GLN A 50 1.48 11.02 -15.92
N ASP A 51 0.17 11.24 -16.07
CA ASP A 51 -0.42 12.56 -16.27
C ASP A 51 -0.20 13.47 -15.05
N HIS A 52 -0.37 12.92 -13.83
CA HIS A 52 -0.14 13.66 -12.60
C HIS A 52 1.32 13.63 -12.13
N LYS A 53 2.16 12.78 -12.73
CA LYS A 53 3.51 12.45 -12.25
C LYS A 53 3.49 12.03 -10.78
N ARG A 54 2.63 11.07 -10.44
CA ARG A 54 2.44 10.57 -9.07
C ARG A 54 2.42 9.06 -9.00
N ILE A 55 2.90 8.56 -7.87
CA ILE A 55 2.78 7.17 -7.45
C ILE A 55 2.05 7.17 -6.09
N VAL A 56 0.98 6.41 -5.98
CA VAL A 56 0.40 6.01 -4.70
C VAL A 56 0.93 4.62 -4.39
N ASP A 57 1.58 4.50 -3.25
CA ASP A 57 2.20 3.27 -2.77
C ASP A 57 1.61 2.89 -1.42
N LEU A 58 1.44 1.59 -1.20
CA LEU A 58 0.94 1.01 0.03
C LEU A 58 1.80 -0.19 0.39
N GLY A 59 2.27 -0.19 1.63
CA GLY A 59 2.98 -1.30 2.25
C GLY A 59 2.60 -1.46 3.72
N TRP A 60 3.02 -2.55 4.33
CA TRP A 60 2.94 -2.82 5.76
C TRP A 60 4.32 -2.71 6.39
N TYR A 61 4.45 -1.89 7.43
CA TYR A 61 5.75 -1.61 8.05
C TYR A 61 5.69 -1.69 9.59
N PRO A 62 6.61 -2.41 10.25
CA PRO A 62 7.63 -3.28 9.64
C PRO A 62 7.00 -4.47 8.91
N SER A 63 7.63 -4.91 7.81
CA SER A 63 7.16 -6.02 7.00
C SER A 63 6.99 -7.30 7.80
N LEU A 64 5.93 -8.05 7.52
CA LEU A 64 5.59 -9.34 8.11
C LEU A 64 5.58 -9.31 9.65
N ASN A 65 5.36 -8.14 10.25
CA ASN A 65 5.47 -7.94 11.70
C ASN A 65 4.11 -7.62 12.34
N PRO A 66 3.72 -8.28 13.44
CA PRO A 66 2.44 -8.03 14.11
C PRO A 66 2.32 -6.61 14.68
N ASN A 67 3.45 -5.93 14.97
CA ASN A 67 3.47 -4.54 15.40
C ASN A 67 3.46 -3.54 14.23
N GLY A 68 3.40 -4.02 12.98
CA GLY A 68 3.36 -3.16 11.82
C GLY A 68 2.00 -2.51 11.60
N GLN A 69 1.91 -1.70 10.55
CA GLN A 69 0.67 -1.10 10.09
C GLN A 69 0.80 -0.75 8.61
N TYR A 70 -0.33 -0.59 7.94
CA TYR A 70 -0.32 -0.05 6.60
C TYR A 70 0.25 1.37 6.59
N LYS A 71 0.99 1.69 5.54
CA LYS A 71 1.53 3.00 5.27
C LYS A 71 1.28 3.33 3.80
N VAL A 72 0.39 4.29 3.57
CA VAL A 72 0.19 4.93 2.26
C VAL A 72 1.26 6.00 2.10
N LYS A 73 1.92 6.03 0.95
CA LYS A 73 2.81 7.11 0.51
C LYS A 73 2.31 7.66 -0.81
N LEU A 74 2.28 8.99 -0.93
CA LEU A 74 2.20 9.66 -2.22
C LEU A 74 3.59 10.15 -2.59
N VAL A 75 4.09 9.69 -3.73
CA VAL A 75 5.45 9.96 -4.19
C VAL A 75 5.40 10.64 -5.55
N GLU A 76 6.35 11.52 -5.81
CA GLU A 76 6.53 12.11 -7.14
C GLU A 76 7.12 11.07 -8.09
N LEU A 77 6.50 10.92 -9.27
CA LEU A 77 7.07 10.12 -10.36
C LEU A 77 8.09 10.98 -11.10
N VAL A 78 9.36 10.59 -11.01
CA VAL A 78 10.49 11.24 -11.66
C VAL A 78 11.27 10.22 -12.49
N ASP A 79 12.35 10.65 -13.14
CA ASP A 79 13.29 9.75 -13.80
C ASP A 79 13.93 8.74 -12.81
N GLU A 80 14.38 7.59 -13.33
CA GLU A 80 14.89 6.48 -12.53
C GLU A 80 16.06 6.87 -11.62
N GLU A 81 16.91 7.80 -12.05
CA GLU A 81 18.06 8.28 -11.28
C GLU A 81 17.62 8.98 -9.98
N ARG A 82 16.51 9.72 -10.04
CA ARG A 82 15.97 10.50 -8.90
C ARG A 82 14.86 9.77 -8.14
N GLN A 83 14.30 8.70 -8.73
CA GLN A 83 13.16 8.01 -8.15
C GLN A 83 13.44 7.46 -6.72
N PRO A 84 14.62 6.86 -6.42
CA PRO A 84 14.96 6.43 -5.07
C PRO A 84 14.80 7.52 -4.00
N GLU A 85 15.28 8.73 -4.27
CA GLU A 85 15.23 9.86 -3.32
C GLU A 85 13.80 10.27 -2.95
N LYS A 86 12.86 10.10 -3.90
CA LYS A 86 11.46 10.46 -3.69
C LYS A 86 10.75 9.48 -2.77
N TRP A 87 11.19 8.23 -2.72
CA TRP A 87 10.66 7.22 -1.79
C TRP A 87 10.97 7.55 -0.33
N ASP A 88 12.13 8.18 -0.09
CA ASP A 88 12.55 8.65 1.24
C ASP A 88 11.93 9.99 1.63
N SER A 89 11.47 10.77 0.65
CA SER A 89 10.82 12.08 0.84
C SER A 89 9.42 12.13 0.21
N PRO A 90 8.46 11.31 0.69
CA PRO A 90 7.11 11.28 0.15
C PRO A 90 6.40 12.64 0.36
N LEU A 91 5.59 13.02 -0.62
CA LEU A 91 4.75 14.24 -0.58
C LEU A 91 3.69 14.16 0.51
N PHE A 92 3.23 12.94 0.80
CA PHE A 92 2.21 12.67 1.80
C PHE A 92 2.40 11.26 2.36
N THR A 93 2.14 11.09 3.65
CA THR A 93 2.05 9.78 4.29
C THR A 93 0.82 9.66 5.16
N PHE A 94 0.27 8.45 5.23
CA PHE A 94 -0.83 8.11 6.14
C PHE A 94 -0.68 6.66 6.58
N SER A 95 -1.00 6.39 7.85
CA SER A 95 -0.90 5.04 8.40
C SER A 95 -2.14 4.68 9.21
N SER A 96 -2.51 3.40 9.13
CA SER A 96 -3.59 2.80 9.89
C SER A 96 -3.42 1.28 9.84
N ARG A 97 -3.93 0.58 10.85
CA ARG A 97 -4.06 -0.89 10.77
C ARG A 97 -5.32 -1.33 10.04
N SER A 98 -6.33 -0.47 9.93
CA SER A 98 -7.63 -0.82 9.40
C SER A 98 -7.67 -0.76 7.87
N VAL A 99 -8.02 -1.89 7.25
CA VAL A 99 -8.22 -2.00 5.79
C VAL A 99 -9.25 -0.99 5.28
N SER A 100 -10.37 -0.81 5.99
CA SER A 100 -11.41 0.13 5.57
C SER A 100 -10.92 1.58 5.61
N VAL A 101 -10.17 1.96 6.64
CA VAL A 101 -9.59 3.31 6.75
C VAL A 101 -8.55 3.56 5.66
N ILE A 102 -7.75 2.55 5.29
CA ILE A 102 -6.80 2.66 4.17
C ILE A 102 -7.53 2.77 2.84
N LYS A 103 -8.55 1.95 2.62
CA LYS A 103 -9.39 2.00 1.42
C LYS A 103 -10.02 3.39 1.24
N ASP A 104 -10.65 3.91 2.29
CA ASP A 104 -11.29 5.25 2.26
C ASP A 104 -10.29 6.39 2.05
N LYS A 105 -9.01 6.14 2.34
CA LYS A 105 -7.95 7.12 2.09
C LYS A 105 -7.45 7.12 0.64
N ILE A 106 -7.55 5.98 -0.04
CA ILE A 106 -7.10 5.79 -1.43
C ILE A 106 -8.21 6.11 -2.42
N ASP A 107 -9.48 5.83 -2.09
CA ASP A 107 -10.68 6.18 -2.87
C ASP A 107 -10.95 7.70 -2.92
#